data_AF-A0ABD2AUJ6-F1
#
_entry.id   AF-A0ABD2AUJ6-F1
#
_cell.length_a   1.000
_cell.length_b   1.000
_cell.length_c   1.000
_cell.angle_alpha   90.00
_cell.angle_beta   90.00
_cell.angle_gamma   90.00
#
_symmetry.space_group_name_H-M   'P 1'
#
loop_
_entity.id
_entity.type
_entity.pdbx_description
1 polymer ?
#
loop_
_entity_poly.entity_id
_entity_poly.type
_entity_poly.pdbx_seq_one_letter_code
_entity_poly.pdbx_strand_id
1 'polypeptide(L)'
;MELLVMFNIASCTRMQCGIYFHAYKKDIQVPVCPLCNTPIPQKRGDPPDLAVSMHIDSDCQSDIRKNHRKTFSNKCSSKGCKVKEIVQVKCNDCGNNFCLKHRHPSDHACIGKEEAIKLKRLSALNKHSVVSQNDNRNNSIVFQNLQGTMSEDEALARALQASLQDEGRNKRQGLQPVPSAHRNRCRLS
;
A
#
# COMPACT_ATOMS: atom_id res chain seq x y z
N MET A 1 -33.20 -9.41 18.18
CA MET A 1 -33.89 -8.69 19.27
C MET A 1 -33.15 -7.38 19.46
N GLU A 2 -33.50 -6.40 18.63
CA GLU A 2 -33.06 -5.02 18.78
C GLU A 2 -33.71 -4.42 20.01
N LEU A 3 -32.92 -3.80 20.89
CA LEU A 3 -33.45 -2.92 21.93
C LEU A 3 -32.95 -1.51 21.63
N LEU A 4 -33.90 -0.75 21.09
CA LEU A 4 -33.86 0.65 20.71
C LEU A 4 -33.46 1.55 21.88
N VAL A 5 -32.59 2.50 21.54
CA VAL A 5 -32.21 3.68 22.31
C VAL A 5 -33.41 4.63 22.34
N MET A 6 -34.08 4.74 23.49
CA MET A 6 -35.16 5.71 23.69
C MET A 6 -34.58 7.02 24.24
N PHE A 7 -34.22 7.94 23.34
CA PHE A 7 -34.08 9.36 23.66
C PHE A 7 -35.45 9.94 23.99
N ASN A 8 -35.78 10.08 25.26
CA ASN A 8 -36.99 10.74 25.72
C ASN A 8 -36.71 12.25 25.90
N ILE A 9 -37.04 13.03 24.86
CA ILE A 9 -37.08 14.49 24.93
C ILE A 9 -38.42 14.85 25.59
N ALA A 10 -38.44 14.93 26.91
CA ALA A 10 -39.61 15.40 27.66
C ALA A 10 -39.58 16.93 27.76
N SER A 11 -40.46 17.56 27.01
CA SER A 11 -40.89 18.95 27.10
C SER A 11 -41.33 19.28 28.53
N CYS A 12 -40.68 20.24 29.19
CA CYS A 12 -41.17 20.76 30.48
C CYS A 12 -41.25 22.30 30.44
N THR A 13 -42.48 22.78 30.45
CA THR A 13 -42.91 24.17 30.46
C THR A 13 -42.60 24.85 31.80
N ARG A 14 -41.86 25.96 31.72
CA ARG A 14 -41.87 27.18 32.57
C ARG A 14 -42.80 27.18 33.80
N MET A 15 -42.25 27.10 35.01
CA MET A 15 -42.40 28.11 36.10
C MET A 15 -41.62 27.68 37.36
N GLN A 16 -40.72 28.54 37.84
CA GLN A 16 -40.05 28.49 39.16
C GLN A 16 -39.19 27.25 39.48
N CYS A 17 -38.04 27.11 38.82
CA CYS A 17 -36.88 26.54 39.52
C CYS A 17 -36.13 27.68 40.21
N GLY A 18 -36.56 27.98 41.45
CA GLY A 18 -35.74 28.72 42.39
C GLY A 18 -34.36 28.07 42.46
N ILE A 19 -33.34 28.88 42.20
CA ILE A 19 -31.94 28.75 42.60
C ILE A 19 -31.77 27.96 43.90
N TYR A 20 -31.75 26.64 43.80
CA TYR A 20 -31.19 25.74 44.79
C TYR A 20 -30.06 24.98 44.12
N PHE A 21 -29.01 25.73 43.78
CA PHE A 21 -27.72 25.13 43.41
C PHE A 21 -27.20 24.45 44.67
N HIS A 22 -27.24 23.11 44.68
CA HIS A 22 -26.51 22.32 45.65
C HIS A 22 -25.02 22.65 45.54
N ALA A 23 -24.53 23.57 46.37
CA ALA A 23 -23.17 24.11 46.40
C ALA A 23 -22.05 23.08 46.70
N TYR A 24 -22.40 21.79 46.76
CA TYR A 24 -21.51 20.69 47.13
C TYR A 24 -21.34 19.64 46.02
N LYS A 25 -22.05 19.78 44.89
CA LYS A 25 -21.91 18.86 43.75
C LYS A 25 -20.84 19.41 42.82
N LYS A 26 -19.61 18.92 42.96
CA LYS A 26 -18.49 19.25 42.06
C LYS A 26 -18.88 18.87 40.63
N ASP A 27 -18.72 19.81 39.70
CA ASP A 27 -18.96 19.58 38.28
C ASP A 27 -18.12 18.40 37.79
N ILE A 28 -18.78 17.43 37.17
CA ILE A 28 -18.14 16.23 36.64
C ILE A 28 -17.54 16.60 35.29
N GLN A 29 -16.28 16.99 35.31
CA GLN A 29 -15.52 17.27 34.09
C GLN A 29 -15.11 15.95 33.44
N VAL A 30 -15.33 15.83 32.13
CA VAL A 30 -14.93 14.64 31.36
C VAL A 30 -13.50 14.86 30.85
N PRO A 31 -12.51 14.06 31.29
CA PRO A 31 -11.14 14.22 30.83
C PRO A 31 -11.02 13.77 29.37
N VAL A 32 -10.24 14.53 28.60
CA VAL A 32 -9.92 14.21 27.21
C VAL A 32 -8.53 13.59 27.17
N CYS A 33 -8.38 12.51 26.41
CA CYS A 33 -7.08 11.88 26.22
C CYS A 33 -6.15 12.77 25.37
N PRO A 34 -4.91 13.06 25.79
CA PRO A 34 -3.98 13.90 25.03
C PRO A 34 -3.43 13.22 23.76
N LEU A 35 -3.61 11.90 23.61
CA LEU A 35 -3.06 11.14 22.47
C LEU A 35 -4.07 10.90 21.33
N CYS A 36 -5.37 10.84 21.66
CA CYS A 36 -6.43 10.54 20.68
C CYS A 36 -7.56 11.57 20.70
N ASN A 37 -7.48 12.61 21.55
CA ASN A 37 -8.48 13.66 21.72
C ASN A 37 -9.91 13.15 21.92
N THR A 38 -10.07 11.91 22.39
CA THR A 38 -11.36 11.28 22.65
C THR A 38 -11.73 11.49 24.12
N PRO A 39 -12.98 11.89 24.44
CA PRO A 39 -13.44 11.99 25.82
C PRO A 39 -13.48 10.61 26.48
N ILE A 40 -12.91 10.50 27.68
CA ILE A 40 -12.78 9.23 28.40
C ILE A 40 -13.92 9.10 29.41
N PRO A 41 -14.75 8.04 29.32
CA PRO A 41 -15.73 7.73 30.36
C PRO A 41 -15.03 7.33 31.67
N GLN A 42 -15.34 8.03 32.77
CA GLN A 42 -14.81 7.74 34.11
C GLN A 42 -15.92 7.42 35.11
N LYS A 43 -15.62 6.59 36.12
CA LYS A 43 -16.57 6.30 37.21
C LYS A 43 -16.59 7.46 38.22
N ARG A 44 -17.73 7.63 38.88
CA ARG A 44 -17.91 8.68 39.89
C ARG A 44 -17.04 8.36 41.12
N GLY A 45 -15.95 9.10 41.31
CA GLY A 45 -15.05 8.97 42.46
C GLY A 45 -13.59 8.71 42.09
N ASP A 46 -13.32 8.27 40.85
CA ASP A 46 -11.94 8.09 40.38
C ASP A 46 -11.33 9.45 39.95
N PRO A 47 -10.04 9.69 40.19
CA PRO A 47 -9.38 10.89 39.68
C PRO A 47 -9.24 10.82 38.15
N PRO A 48 -9.32 11.97 37.46
CA PRO A 48 -9.27 12.02 36.00
C PRO A 48 -7.98 11.41 35.42
N ASP A 49 -6.86 11.58 36.11
CA ASP A 49 -5.54 11.08 35.69
C ASP A 49 -5.52 9.54 35.60
N LEU A 50 -6.21 8.85 36.52
CA LEU A 50 -6.29 7.39 36.52
C LEU A 50 -7.15 6.87 35.36
N ALA A 51 -8.24 7.57 35.04
CA ALA A 51 -9.07 7.23 33.89
C ALA A 51 -8.30 7.41 32.57
N VAL A 52 -7.52 8.49 32.46
CA VAL A 52 -6.65 8.75 31.31
C VAL A 52 -5.54 7.71 31.20
N SER A 53 -4.86 7.36 32.29
CA SER A 53 -3.80 6.34 32.26
C SER A 53 -4.34 4.96 31.86
N MET A 54 -5.47 4.54 32.44
CA MET A 54 -6.11 3.27 32.08
C MET A 54 -6.54 3.23 30.61
N HIS A 55 -7.06 4.34 30.08
CA HIS A 55 -7.37 4.45 28.64
C HIS A 55 -6.08 4.34 27.80
N ILE A 56 -5.01 5.04 28.19
CA ILE A 56 -3.70 4.97 27.53
C ILE A 56 -3.16 3.53 27.55
N ASP A 57 -3.37 2.76 28.61
CA ASP A 57 -2.83 1.40 28.77
C ASP A 57 -3.71 0.29 28.16
N SER A 58 -5.02 0.50 28.03
CA SER A 58 -5.95 -0.55 27.57
C SER A 58 -6.32 -0.38 26.11
N ASP A 59 -6.95 0.74 25.76
CA ASP A 59 -7.72 0.88 24.51
C ASP A 59 -7.60 2.26 23.84
N CYS A 60 -6.50 2.97 24.06
CA CYS A 60 -6.22 4.20 23.32
C CYS A 60 -5.99 3.89 21.83
N GLN A 61 -6.91 4.36 20.99
CA GLN A 61 -6.90 4.15 19.54
C GLN A 61 -5.94 5.09 18.78
N SER A 62 -5.11 5.86 19.50
CA SER A 62 -4.12 6.74 18.90
C SER A 62 -3.21 5.97 17.93
N ASP A 63 -2.84 6.62 16.83
CA ASP A 63 -2.05 5.99 15.75
C ASP A 63 -0.73 5.41 16.26
N ILE A 64 -0.17 6.01 17.32
CA ILE A 64 1.04 5.55 18.02
C ILE A 64 0.88 4.10 18.51
N ARG A 65 -0.26 3.75 19.12
CA ARG A 65 -0.51 2.41 19.68
C ARG A 65 -0.78 1.35 18.61
N LYS A 66 -1.48 1.73 17.54
CA LYS A 66 -1.73 0.86 16.38
C LYS A 66 -0.45 0.59 15.60
N ASN A 67 0.45 1.57 15.49
CA ASN A 67 1.74 1.40 14.82
C ASN A 67 2.67 0.49 15.63
N HIS A 68 2.67 0.61 16.97
CA HIS A 68 3.46 -0.25 17.85
C HIS A 68 3.11 -1.74 17.75
N ARG A 69 1.84 -2.06 17.46
CA ARG A 69 1.38 -3.45 17.21
C ARG A 69 1.79 -3.98 15.84
N LYS A 70 2.12 -3.12 14.86
CA LYS A 70 2.53 -3.49 13.50
C LYS A 70 4.05 -3.55 13.31
N THR A 71 4.84 -3.11 14.29
CA THR A 71 6.31 -3.06 14.22
C THR A 71 6.97 -4.43 14.03
N PHE A 72 6.33 -5.53 14.44
CA PHE A 72 6.88 -6.89 14.36
C PHE A 72 6.61 -7.60 13.01
N SER A 73 6.80 -6.89 11.90
CA SER A 73 6.53 -7.41 10.55
C SER A 73 7.74 -8.07 9.88
N ASN A 74 8.96 -7.79 10.33
CA ASN A 74 10.19 -8.21 9.65
C ASN A 74 10.56 -9.67 9.98
N LYS A 75 10.02 -10.60 9.19
CA LYS A 75 10.29 -12.04 9.32
C LYS A 75 11.53 -12.43 8.53
N CYS A 76 12.38 -13.25 9.14
CA CYS A 76 13.51 -13.84 8.44
C CYS A 76 13.05 -14.78 7.31
N SER A 77 13.64 -14.64 6.13
CA SER A 77 13.33 -15.46 4.94
C SER A 77 14.25 -16.68 4.77
N SER A 78 15.14 -16.97 5.73
CA SER A 78 16.02 -18.15 5.64
C SER A 78 15.25 -19.43 5.97
N LYS A 79 15.68 -20.55 5.38
CA LYS A 79 15.03 -21.86 5.57
C LYS A 79 15.09 -22.24 7.05
N GLY A 80 13.92 -22.44 7.67
CA GLY A 80 13.81 -22.87 9.07
C GLY A 80 13.90 -21.76 10.13
N CYS A 81 14.10 -20.49 9.75
CA CYS A 81 14.13 -19.39 10.71
C CYS A 81 12.75 -18.72 10.86
N LYS A 82 12.23 -18.68 12.10
CA LYS A 82 10.96 -18.01 12.44
C LYS A 82 11.15 -16.72 13.24
N VAL A 83 12.40 -16.27 13.37
CA VAL A 83 12.77 -15.06 14.10
C VAL A 83 12.19 -13.85 13.38
N LYS A 84 11.60 -12.95 14.16
CA LYS A 84 11.13 -11.65 13.71
C LYS A 84 11.93 -10.59 14.42
N GLU A 85 12.55 -9.70 13.66
CA GLU A 85 13.36 -8.63 14.22
C GLU A 85 12.55 -7.33 14.27
N ILE A 86 12.89 -6.47 15.22
CA ILE A 86 12.29 -5.12 15.32
C ILE A 86 12.78 -4.25 14.13
N VAL A 87 14.02 -4.46 13.70
CA VAL A 87 14.67 -3.72 12.61
C VAL A 87 14.64 -4.54 11.32
N GLN A 88 14.35 -3.86 10.21
CA GLN A 88 14.41 -4.48 8.89
C GLN A 88 15.86 -4.64 8.41
N VAL A 89 16.42 -5.85 8.46
CA VAL A 89 17.73 -6.18 7.89
C VAL A 89 17.55 -6.76 6.48
N LYS A 90 17.91 -6.01 5.43
CA LYS A 90 17.89 -6.48 4.05
C LYS A 90 19.27 -6.96 3.63
N CYS A 91 19.34 -8.06 2.88
CA CYS A 91 20.58 -8.46 2.21
C CYS A 91 20.86 -7.52 1.02
N ASN A 92 22.12 -7.10 0.83
CA ASN A 92 22.52 -6.24 -0.28
C ASN A 92 22.49 -6.98 -1.63
N ASP A 93 22.54 -8.31 -1.62
CA ASP A 93 22.60 -9.12 -2.82
C ASP A 93 21.20 -9.52 -3.28
N CYS A 94 20.49 -10.29 -2.46
CA CYS A 94 19.15 -10.77 -2.84
C CYS A 94 18.01 -9.80 -2.48
N GLY A 95 18.24 -8.81 -1.62
CA GLY A 95 17.20 -7.83 -1.22
C GLY A 95 16.12 -8.38 -0.27
N ASN A 96 16.22 -9.64 0.15
CA ASN A 96 15.28 -10.28 1.09
C ASN A 96 15.59 -9.89 2.54
N ASN A 97 14.58 -10.02 3.41
CA ASN A 97 14.71 -9.70 4.84
C ASN A 97 15.19 -10.93 5.65
N PHE A 98 16.19 -10.71 6.50
CA PHE A 98 16.76 -11.72 7.39
C PHE A 98 16.88 -11.22 8.84
N CYS A 99 17.15 -12.13 9.78
CA CYS A 99 17.52 -11.75 11.15
C CYS A 99 19.03 -11.47 11.25
N LEU A 100 19.50 -10.95 12.38
CA LEU A 100 20.92 -10.63 12.57
C LEU A 100 21.82 -11.86 12.39
N LYS A 101 21.34 -13.06 12.75
CA LYS A 101 22.05 -14.33 12.58
C LYS A 101 22.19 -14.77 11.12
N HIS A 102 21.28 -14.35 10.24
CA HIS A 102 21.26 -14.74 8.83
C HIS A 102 21.53 -13.57 7.88
N ARG A 103 22.18 -12.52 8.37
CA ARG A 103 22.45 -11.29 7.60
C ARG A 103 23.46 -11.53 6.47
N HIS A 104 24.48 -12.35 6.72
CA HIS A 104 25.53 -12.59 5.74
C HIS A 104 25.10 -13.61 4.68
N PRO A 105 25.62 -13.50 3.45
CA PRO A 105 25.28 -14.39 2.34
C PRO A 105 25.72 -15.85 2.54
N SER A 106 26.56 -16.13 3.55
CA SER A 106 26.93 -17.50 3.94
C SER A 106 25.87 -18.15 4.86
N ASP A 107 25.16 -17.34 5.64
CA ASP A 107 24.19 -17.80 6.64
C ASP A 107 22.77 -17.98 6.07
N HIS A 108 22.54 -17.47 4.86
CA HIS A 108 21.35 -17.78 4.09
C HIS A 108 21.77 -18.23 2.69
N ALA A 109 21.03 -19.15 2.07
CA ALA A 109 21.28 -19.57 0.70
C ALA A 109 20.98 -18.40 -0.26
N CYS A 110 21.92 -17.47 -0.40
CA CYS A 110 21.75 -16.24 -1.15
C CYS A 110 21.71 -16.55 -2.65
N ILE A 111 20.67 -16.04 -3.31
CA ILE A 111 20.46 -16.22 -4.76
C ILE A 111 21.36 -15.25 -5.58
N GLY A 112 22.01 -14.28 -4.93
CA GLY A 112 22.85 -13.27 -5.58
C GLY A 112 22.04 -12.11 -6.19
N LYS A 113 22.76 -11.07 -6.65
CA LYS A 113 22.16 -9.82 -7.18
C LYS A 113 21.42 -10.05 -8.50
N GLU A 114 22.05 -10.74 -9.43
CA GLU A 114 21.56 -10.87 -10.81
C GLU A 114 20.23 -11.62 -10.88
N GLU A 115 20.18 -12.80 -10.25
CA GLU A 115 18.96 -13.62 -10.18
C GLU A 115 17.86 -12.92 -9.36
N ALA A 116 18.20 -12.16 -8.31
CA ALA A 116 17.19 -11.37 -7.59
C ALA A 116 16.58 -10.27 -8.46
N ILE A 117 17.35 -9.61 -9.33
CA ILE A 117 16.83 -8.62 -10.27
C ILE A 117 15.95 -9.30 -11.32
N LYS A 118 16.38 -10.45 -11.86
CA LYS A 118 15.62 -11.23 -12.83
C LYS A 118 14.26 -11.66 -12.25
N LEU A 119 14.24 -12.20 -11.03
CA LEU A 119 12.99 -12.55 -10.32
C LEU A 119 12.08 -11.35 -10.10
N LYS A 120 12.63 -10.19 -9.74
CA LYS A 120 11.86 -8.94 -9.63
C LYS A 120 11.23 -8.54 -10.95
N ARG A 121 11.98 -8.59 -12.06
CA ARG A 121 11.45 -8.30 -13.40
C ARG A 121 10.34 -9.27 -13.81
N LEU A 122 10.54 -10.57 -13.61
CA LEU A 122 9.53 -11.59 -13.87
C LEU A 122 8.24 -11.36 -13.05
N SER A 123 8.39 -11.02 -11.77
CA SER A 123 7.23 -10.73 -10.91
C SER A 123 6.48 -9.46 -11.32
N ALA A 124 7.16 -8.47 -11.91
CA ALA A 124 6.54 -7.26 -12.41
C ALA A 124 5.72 -7.53 -13.69
N LEU A 125 6.22 -8.38 -14.59
CA LEU A 125 5.51 -8.80 -15.79
C LEU A 125 4.23 -9.58 -15.44
N ASN A 126 4.31 -10.52 -14.48
CA ASN A 126 3.16 -11.30 -14.03
C ASN A 126 2.09 -10.49 -13.28
N LYS A 127 2.38 -9.26 -12.81
CA LYS A 127 1.38 -8.41 -12.17
C LYS A 127 0.43 -7.72 -13.17
N HIS A 128 0.81 -7.60 -14.43
CA HIS A 128 -0.05 -7.00 -15.45
C HIS A 128 -1.17 -7.92 -15.95
N SER A 129 -1.10 -9.24 -15.70
CA SER A 129 -2.18 -10.16 -16.06
C SER A 129 -3.29 -10.25 -15.01
N VAL A 130 -3.10 -9.72 -13.79
CA VAL A 130 -4.06 -9.85 -12.67
C VAL A 130 -4.73 -8.52 -12.29
N VAL A 131 -4.26 -7.38 -12.83
CA VAL A 131 -4.91 -6.06 -12.66
C VAL A 131 -5.75 -5.75 -13.90
N SER A 132 -6.72 -6.61 -14.18
CA SER A 132 -7.92 -6.24 -14.92
C SER A 132 -9.07 -6.45 -13.97
N GLN A 133 -9.93 -5.43 -13.87
CA GLN A 133 -11.02 -5.27 -12.91
C GLN A 133 -10.58 -4.60 -11.60
N ASN A 134 -10.62 -3.27 -11.60
CA ASN A 134 -11.42 -2.49 -10.63
C ASN A 134 -10.78 -1.12 -10.23
N ASP A 135 -10.33 -0.31 -11.20
CA ASP A 135 -10.01 1.10 -10.92
C ASP A 135 -10.70 2.05 -11.91
N ASN A 136 -11.76 2.67 -11.39
CA ASN A 136 -12.26 4.02 -11.65
C ASN A 136 -12.21 4.59 -13.09
N ARG A 137 -13.39 4.60 -13.72
CA ARG A 137 -13.71 4.89 -15.14
C ARG A 137 -13.50 6.34 -15.62
N ASN A 138 -12.71 7.20 -14.97
CA ASN A 138 -12.64 8.62 -15.34
C ASN A 138 -11.34 9.07 -16.01
N ASN A 139 -10.34 8.19 -16.22
CA ASN A 139 -9.09 8.56 -16.91
C ASN A 139 -8.75 7.68 -18.13
N SER A 140 -9.71 6.85 -18.58
CA SER A 140 -9.57 5.88 -19.67
C SER A 140 -9.45 6.51 -21.06
N ILE A 141 -10.06 7.68 -21.27
CA ILE A 141 -10.26 8.25 -22.62
C ILE A 141 -8.96 8.80 -23.21
N VAL A 142 -8.04 9.30 -22.38
CA VAL A 142 -6.81 9.96 -22.86
C VAL A 142 -5.70 8.95 -23.18
N PHE A 143 -5.63 7.82 -22.48
CA PHE A 143 -4.58 6.82 -22.69
C PHE A 143 -4.92 5.77 -23.76
N GLN A 144 -6.21 5.61 -24.10
CA GLN A 144 -6.65 4.74 -25.20
C GLN A 144 -6.25 5.24 -26.60
N ASN A 145 -5.92 6.54 -26.74
CA ASN A 145 -5.53 7.12 -28.03
C ASN A 145 -4.03 7.00 -28.36
N LEU A 146 -3.19 6.54 -27.41
CA LEU A 146 -1.75 6.37 -27.64
C LEU A 146 -1.29 4.90 -27.66
N GLN A 147 -2.12 3.99 -27.17
CA GLN A 147 -1.77 2.58 -27.08
C GLN A 147 -2.75 1.78 -27.94
N GLY A 148 -2.27 1.38 -29.12
CA GLY A 148 -3.04 0.64 -30.12
C GLY A 148 -3.80 -0.52 -29.50
N THR A 149 -5.12 -0.46 -29.57
CA THR A 149 -6.05 -1.44 -29.00
C THR A 149 -6.15 -2.68 -29.87
N MET A 150 -5.03 -3.22 -30.33
CA MET A 150 -5.04 -4.48 -31.07
C MET A 150 -4.81 -5.61 -30.08
N SER A 151 -5.72 -6.58 -30.03
CA SER A 151 -5.46 -7.81 -29.27
C SER A 151 -4.21 -8.49 -29.84
N GLU A 152 -3.50 -9.26 -29.00
CA GLU A 152 -2.26 -9.94 -29.39
C GLU A 152 -2.46 -10.77 -30.67
N ASP A 153 -3.60 -11.46 -30.78
CA ASP A 153 -3.98 -12.26 -31.95
C ASP A 153 -4.26 -11.41 -33.20
N GLU A 154 -4.88 -10.24 -33.06
CA GLU A 154 -5.19 -9.34 -34.17
C GLU A 154 -3.94 -8.58 -34.68
N ALA A 155 -2.97 -8.33 -33.79
CA ALA A 155 -1.66 -7.80 -34.16
C ALA A 155 -0.84 -8.84 -34.94
N LEU A 156 -0.84 -10.10 -34.50
CA LEU A 156 -0.14 -11.19 -35.17
C LEU A 156 -0.73 -11.50 -36.54
N ALA A 157 -2.06 -11.58 -36.64
CA ALA A 157 -2.75 -11.79 -37.91
C ALA A 157 -2.41 -10.70 -38.93
N ARG A 158 -2.38 -9.42 -38.51
CA ARG A 158 -1.97 -8.32 -39.37
C ARG A 158 -0.49 -8.39 -39.78
N ALA A 159 0.40 -8.79 -38.89
CA ALA A 159 1.82 -8.96 -39.22
C ALA A 159 2.03 -10.04 -40.28
N LEU A 160 1.37 -11.20 -40.13
CA LEU A 160 1.40 -12.29 -41.12
C LEU A 160 0.82 -11.82 -42.47
N GLN A 161 -0.28 -11.09 -42.45
CA GLN A 161 -0.92 -10.56 -43.65
C GLN A 161 -0.09 -9.47 -44.35
N ALA A 162 0.68 -8.67 -43.60
CA ALA A 162 1.62 -7.69 -44.14
C ALA A 162 2.82 -8.37 -44.80
N SER A 163 3.41 -9.40 -44.17
CA SER A 163 4.51 -10.17 -44.77
C SER A 163 4.11 -10.83 -46.09
N LEU A 164 2.88 -11.33 -46.21
CA LEU A 164 2.35 -11.92 -47.45
C LEU A 164 2.11 -10.87 -48.56
N GLN A 165 1.82 -9.61 -48.19
CA GLN A 165 1.65 -8.53 -49.16
C GLN A 165 3.00 -8.05 -49.73
N ASP A 166 4.07 -8.07 -48.92
CA ASP A 166 5.42 -7.69 -49.37
C ASP A 166 6.06 -8.75 -50.28
N GLU A 167 5.74 -10.03 -50.10
CA GLU A 167 6.10 -11.11 -51.05
C GLU A 167 5.53 -10.85 -52.48
N GLY A 168 4.38 -10.16 -52.57
CA GLY A 168 3.77 -9.74 -53.84
C GLY A 168 4.43 -8.51 -54.46
N ARG A 169 5.06 -7.64 -53.66
CA ARG A 169 5.80 -6.46 -54.13
C ARG A 169 7.22 -6.81 -54.55
N ASN A 170 7.89 -7.72 -53.83
CA ASN A 170 9.26 -8.14 -54.11
C ASN A 170 9.41 -8.89 -55.46
N LYS A 171 8.33 -9.52 -55.95
CA LYS A 171 8.29 -10.09 -57.32
C LYS A 171 8.11 -9.06 -58.44
N ARG A 172 7.78 -7.79 -58.13
CA ARG A 172 7.59 -6.72 -59.14
C ARG A 172 8.69 -5.66 -59.14
N GLN A 173 9.62 -5.68 -58.19
CA GLN A 173 10.72 -4.72 -58.09
C GLN A 173 12.09 -5.42 -58.12
N GLY A 174 12.32 -6.23 -59.14
CA GLY A 174 13.69 -6.48 -59.59
C GLY A 174 14.18 -5.24 -60.33
N LEU A 175 14.87 -4.34 -59.62
CA LEU A 175 15.77 -3.25 -60.05
C LEU A 175 15.54 -2.03 -59.15
N GLN A 176 16.38 -1.84 -58.12
CA GLN A 176 17.10 -0.58 -57.84
C GLN A 176 18.27 -0.85 -56.87
N PRO A 177 19.44 -0.20 -57.05
CA PRO A 177 20.63 -0.48 -56.25
C PRO A 177 20.54 0.19 -54.87
N VAL A 178 20.91 -0.55 -53.83
CA VAL A 178 21.12 0.00 -52.47
C VAL A 178 22.32 0.96 -52.48
N PRO A 179 22.16 2.23 -52.07
CA PRO A 179 23.29 3.12 -51.92
C PRO A 179 24.10 2.69 -50.68
N SER A 180 25.30 2.20 -50.93
CA SER A 180 26.33 2.05 -49.92
C SER A 180 26.87 3.42 -49.50
N ALA A 181 27.19 3.53 -48.21
CA ALA A 181 28.06 4.50 -47.53
C ALA A 181 27.37 5.66 -46.77
N HIS A 182 27.53 5.63 -45.44
CA HIS A 182 28.35 6.64 -44.75
C HIS A 182 28.92 6.06 -43.45
N ARG A 183 30.09 5.39 -43.55
CA ARG A 183 30.98 5.22 -42.39
C ARG A 183 31.74 6.54 -42.20
N ASN A 184 31.99 6.83 -40.93
CA ASN A 184 32.89 7.86 -40.36
C ASN A 184 32.18 9.15 -39.91
N ARG A 185 32.10 9.35 -38.58
CA ARG A 185 33.14 10.11 -37.86
C ARG A 185 32.96 10.00 -36.34
N CYS A 186 33.85 9.24 -35.72
CA CYS A 186 34.20 9.44 -34.32
C CYS A 186 35.17 10.65 -34.28
N ARG A 187 34.84 11.69 -33.52
CA ARG A 187 35.82 12.70 -33.09
C ARG A 187 35.52 13.03 -31.65
N LEU A 188 36.32 12.48 -30.74
CA LEU A 188 36.40 12.93 -29.36
C LEU A 188 36.88 14.38 -29.35
N SER A 189 36.23 15.21 -28.55
CA SER A 189 36.79 16.37 -27.87
C SER A 189 36.15 16.42 -26.49
#